data_AF-A0A0X7A6I5-F1
#
_entry.id   AF-A0A0X7A6I5-F1
#
_cell.length_a   1.000
_cell.length_b   1.000
_cell.length_c   1.000
_cell.angle_alpha   90.00
_cell.angle_beta   90.00
_cell.angle_gamma   90.00
#
_symmetry.space_group_name_H-M   'P 1'
#
loop_
_entity.id
_entity.type
_entity.pdbx_description
1 polymer ?
#
loop_
_entity_poly.entity_id
_entity_poly.type
_entity_poly.pdbx_seq_one_letter_code
_entity_poly.pdbx_strand_id
1 'polypeptide(L)'
;MQDERESEQAVAFWHSYWEARNKRDKSRRISIILRVYAILGMLLFVVGVMYFALSLYQIELTREQTIAVILSGAGLLMTVASLGVSNLWRYRADEYNLEIHNASMRGRLLASWGEFEKVVRSTISNAGLNANGLRLRPLLVELTKLDLIAEEDLPLLKRALDVRNAIAHGADFYSSQEIAELTEYVARITMKLARGTDEDDRGYIE
;
A
#
# COMPACT_ATOMS: atom_id res chain seq x y z
N MET A 1 6.07 -9.23 -27.95
CA MET A 1 6.00 -10.37 -27.01
C MET A 1 6.46 -10.05 -25.59
N GLN A 2 7.64 -9.48 -25.33
CA GLN A 2 8.02 -9.13 -23.94
C GLN A 2 7.27 -7.90 -23.41
N ASP A 3 7.02 -6.92 -24.28
CA ASP A 3 6.28 -5.68 -23.98
C ASP A 3 4.78 -5.91 -23.68
N GLU A 4 4.16 -6.90 -24.33
CA GLU A 4 2.76 -7.30 -24.06
C GLU A 4 2.61 -7.96 -22.68
N ARG A 5 3.61 -8.73 -22.23
CA ARG A 5 3.56 -9.38 -20.92
C ARG A 5 3.73 -8.39 -19.77
N GLU A 6 4.53 -7.35 -19.97
CA GLU A 6 4.71 -6.30 -18.96
C GLU A 6 3.47 -5.39 -18.85
N SER A 7 2.79 -5.12 -19.96
CA SER A 7 1.52 -4.36 -19.94
C SER A 7 0.37 -5.15 -19.31
N GLU A 8 0.24 -6.45 -19.58
CA GLU A 8 -0.75 -7.31 -18.92
C GLU A 8 -0.54 -7.39 -17.39
N GLN A 9 0.71 -7.49 -16.94
CA GLN A 9 1.03 -7.52 -15.51
C GLN A 9 0.74 -6.18 -14.81
N ALA A 10 1.02 -5.05 -15.48
CA ALA A 10 0.67 -3.73 -14.96
C ALA A 10 -0.85 -3.55 -14.82
N VAL A 11 -1.62 -4.01 -15.81
CA VAL A 11 -3.09 -3.95 -15.77
C VAL A 11 -3.66 -4.83 -14.65
N ALA A 12 -3.14 -6.04 -14.47
CA ALA A 12 -3.56 -6.93 -13.38
C ALA A 12 -3.26 -6.34 -12.00
N PHE A 13 -2.12 -5.67 -11.84
CA PHE A 13 -1.77 -4.94 -10.62
C PHE A 13 -2.74 -3.78 -10.35
N TRP A 14 -3.07 -2.96 -11.35
CA TRP A 14 -4.03 -1.86 -11.17
C TRP A 14 -5.45 -2.34 -10.87
N HIS A 15 -5.86 -3.46 -11.48
CA HIS A 15 -7.17 -4.05 -11.23
C HIS A 15 -7.29 -4.54 -9.77
N SER A 16 -6.30 -5.29 -9.29
CA SER A 16 -6.25 -5.75 -7.89
C SER A 16 -6.19 -4.59 -6.90
N TYR A 17 -5.45 -3.52 -7.21
CA TYR A 17 -5.42 -2.30 -6.41
C TYR A 17 -6.78 -1.58 -6.34
N TRP A 18 -7.50 -1.48 -7.47
CA TRP A 18 -8.81 -0.84 -7.52
C TRP A 18 -9.89 -1.65 -6.82
N GLU A 19 -9.92 -2.97 -7.02
CA GLU A 19 -10.80 -3.86 -6.27
C GLU A 19 -10.54 -3.74 -4.76
N ALA A 20 -9.28 -3.61 -4.39
CA ALA A 20 -8.89 -3.47 -3.00
C ALA A 20 -9.43 -2.19 -2.36
N ARG A 21 -9.26 -1.07 -3.07
CA ARG A 21 -9.82 0.23 -2.66
C ARG A 21 -11.34 0.19 -2.51
N ASN A 22 -12.04 -0.47 -3.42
CA ASN A 22 -13.51 -0.49 -3.42
C ASN A 22 -14.10 -1.33 -2.25
N LYS A 23 -13.39 -2.37 -1.80
CA LYS A 23 -13.76 -3.14 -0.60
C LYS A 23 -13.66 -2.28 0.68
N ARG A 24 -12.72 -1.33 0.73
CA ARG A 24 -12.50 -0.43 1.88
C ARG A 24 -13.69 0.50 2.14
N ASP A 25 -14.26 1.08 1.09
CA ASP A 25 -15.39 2.02 1.23
C ASP A 25 -16.67 1.33 1.72
N LYS A 26 -16.94 0.10 1.28
CA LYS A 26 -18.05 -0.71 1.80
C LYS A 26 -17.87 -1.05 3.27
N SER A 27 -16.65 -1.45 3.65
CA SER A 27 -16.31 -1.78 5.04
C SER A 27 -16.45 -0.57 5.98
N ARG A 28 -16.06 0.63 5.52
CA ARG A 28 -16.21 1.88 6.29
C ARG A 28 -17.67 2.21 6.60
N ARG A 29 -18.57 2.03 5.63
CA ARG A 29 -20.02 2.23 5.84
C ARG A 29 -20.59 1.28 6.88
N ILE A 30 -20.21 0.00 6.82
CA ILE A 30 -20.65 -1.02 7.79
C ILE A 30 -20.14 -0.67 9.20
N SER A 31 -18.89 -0.22 9.33
CA SER A 31 -18.33 0.21 10.62
C SER A 31 -19.10 1.39 11.24
N ILE A 32 -19.53 2.36 10.42
CA ILE A 32 -20.35 3.48 10.90
C ILE A 32 -21.70 2.98 11.44
N ILE A 33 -22.36 2.09 10.70
CA ILE A 33 -23.64 1.50 11.11
C ILE A 33 -23.49 0.78 12.46
N LEU A 34 -22.46 -0.06 12.62
CA LEU A 34 -22.17 -0.77 13.87
C LEU A 34 -21.95 0.20 15.04
N ARG A 35 -21.20 1.29 14.85
CA ARG A 35 -20.99 2.30 15.90
C ARG A 35 -22.30 2.96 16.33
N VAL A 36 -23.20 3.25 15.39
CA VAL A 36 -24.53 3.80 15.72
C VAL A 36 -25.32 2.80 16.57
N TYR A 37 -25.32 1.51 16.23
CA TYR A 37 -25.94 0.47 17.06
C TYR A 37 -25.30 0.37 18.46
N ALA A 38 -23.97 0.52 18.58
CA ALA A 38 -23.30 0.52 19.88
C ALA A 38 -23.79 1.67 20.78
N ILE A 39 -23.91 2.87 20.20
CA ILE A 39 -24.36 4.08 20.88
C ILE A 39 -25.83 3.93 21.32
N LEU A 40 -26.69 3.41 20.44
CA LEU A 40 -28.10 3.13 20.77
C LEU A 40 -28.22 2.08 21.88
N GLY A 41 -27.45 1.00 21.82
CA GLY A 41 -27.42 -0.02 22.88
C GLY A 41 -26.95 0.55 24.22
N MET A 42 -25.94 1.43 24.20
CA MET A 42 -25.43 2.09 25.40
C MET A 42 -26.46 3.06 26.00
N LEU A 43 -27.18 3.80 25.15
CA LEU A 43 -28.30 4.65 25.58
C LEU A 43 -29.40 3.84 26.26
N LEU A 44 -29.81 2.71 25.66
CA LEU A 44 -30.81 1.82 26.24
C LEU A 44 -30.35 1.24 27.58
N PHE A 45 -29.07 0.87 27.69
CA PHE A 45 -28.48 0.43 28.95
C PHE A 45 -28.55 1.52 30.03
N VAL A 46 -28.14 2.75 29.72
CA VAL A 46 -28.17 3.87 30.67
C VAL A 46 -29.60 4.17 31.12
N VAL A 47 -30.56 4.22 30.19
CA VAL A 47 -31.98 4.45 30.51
C VAL A 47 -32.54 3.32 31.38
N GLY A 48 -32.23 2.06 31.04
CA GLY A 48 -32.69 0.90 31.79
C GLY A 48 -32.11 0.85 33.21
N VAL A 49 -30.81 1.13 33.37
CA VAL A 49 -30.17 1.21 34.69
C VAL A 49 -30.74 2.37 35.51
N MET A 50 -30.98 3.52 34.90
CA MET A 50 -31.58 4.68 35.58
C MET A 50 -33.00 4.38 36.05
N TYR A 51 -33.83 3.76 35.21
CA TYR A 51 -35.19 3.35 35.57
C TYR A 51 -35.19 2.27 36.66
N PHE A 52 -34.26 1.32 36.59
CA PHE A 52 -34.06 0.30 37.64
C PHE A 52 -33.65 0.94 38.98
N ALA A 53 -32.71 1.89 38.97
CA ALA A 53 -32.28 2.61 40.17
C ALA A 53 -33.41 3.44 40.80
N LEU A 54 -34.25 4.08 39.99
CA LEU A 54 -35.42 4.83 40.47
C LEU A 54 -36.51 3.93 41.06
N SER A 55 -36.64 2.69 40.58
CA SER A 55 -37.68 1.74 41.00
C SER A 55 -37.29 0.89 42.20
N LEU A 56 -36.00 0.76 42.52
CA LEU A 56 -35.45 0.06 43.70
C LEU A 56 -35.92 0.60 45.07
N TYR A 57 -36.71 1.66 45.09
CA TYR A 57 -37.33 2.20 46.31
C TYR A 57 -38.37 1.26 46.96
N GLN A 58 -38.72 0.13 46.33
CA GLN A 58 -39.56 -0.93 46.91
C GLN A 58 -38.91 -2.31 46.74
N ILE A 59 -38.94 -3.13 47.81
CA ILE A 59 -38.05 -4.28 48.06
C ILE A 59 -38.44 -5.55 47.27
N GLU A 60 -39.61 -5.59 46.62
CA GLU A 60 -40.00 -6.67 45.72
C GLU A 60 -39.91 -6.23 44.26
N LEU A 61 -39.23 -7.04 43.45
CA LEU A 61 -39.08 -6.78 42.02
C LEU A 61 -40.43 -6.83 41.30
N THR A 62 -40.97 -5.65 40.99
CA THR A 62 -42.19 -5.54 40.18
C THR A 62 -41.90 -5.97 38.75
N ARG A 63 -42.95 -6.37 38.01
CA ARG A 63 -42.85 -6.77 36.60
C ARG A 63 -42.13 -5.72 35.74
N GLU A 64 -42.29 -4.44 36.06
CA GLU A 64 -41.64 -3.32 35.38
C GLU A 64 -40.12 -3.30 35.62
N GLN A 65 -39.67 -3.63 36.82
CA GLN A 65 -38.24 -3.73 37.14
C GLN A 65 -37.57 -4.89 36.41
N THR A 66 -38.24 -6.04 36.30
CA THR A 66 -37.73 -7.19 35.53
C THR A 66 -37.53 -6.84 34.06
N ILE A 67 -38.49 -6.11 33.46
CA ILE A 67 -38.37 -5.62 32.08
C ILE A 67 -37.19 -4.65 31.96
N ALA A 68 -37.02 -3.74 32.92
CA ALA A 68 -35.91 -2.78 32.92
C ALA A 68 -34.54 -3.47 33.00
N VAL A 69 -34.39 -4.49 33.85
CA VAL A 69 -33.16 -5.29 33.96
C VAL A 69 -32.87 -6.03 32.65
N ILE A 70 -33.88 -6.65 32.04
CA ILE A 70 -33.73 -7.33 30.75
C ILE A 70 -33.32 -6.34 29.66
N LEU A 71 -33.96 -5.17 29.60
CA LEU A 71 -33.67 -4.13 28.60
C LEU A 71 -32.24 -3.59 28.77
N SER A 72 -31.81 -3.39 30.03
CA SER A 72 -30.44 -2.99 30.37
C SER A 72 -29.44 -4.06 29.93
N GLY A 73 -29.66 -5.32 30.32
CA GLY A 73 -28.80 -6.43 29.94
C GLY A 73 -28.67 -6.59 28.43
N ALA A 74 -29.78 -6.46 27.70
CA ALA A 74 -29.78 -6.48 26.24
C ALA A 74 -28.99 -5.31 25.62
N GLY A 75 -29.14 -4.09 26.16
CA GLY A 75 -28.38 -2.92 25.76
C GLY A 75 -26.87 -3.09 25.97
N LEU A 76 -26.47 -3.61 27.13
CA LEU A 76 -25.08 -3.90 27.46
C LEU A 76 -24.48 -4.95 26.51
N LEU A 77 -25.19 -6.05 26.27
CA LEU A 77 -24.77 -7.09 25.34
C LEU A 77 -24.61 -6.55 23.91
N MET A 78 -25.54 -5.69 23.46
CA MET A 78 -25.41 -5.01 22.16
C MET A 78 -24.15 -4.13 22.09
N THR A 79 -23.85 -3.35 23.13
CA THR A 79 -22.65 -2.52 23.17
C THR A 79 -21.38 -3.37 23.12
N VAL A 80 -21.30 -4.43 23.93
CA VAL A 80 -20.15 -5.35 23.93
C VAL A 80 -19.97 -6.03 22.57
N ALA A 81 -21.06 -6.56 22.00
CA ALA A 81 -21.02 -7.18 20.68
C ALA A 81 -20.56 -6.20 19.60
N SER A 82 -21.08 -4.97 19.61
CA SER A 82 -20.72 -3.97 18.60
C SER A 82 -19.27 -3.49 18.74
N LEU A 83 -18.77 -3.31 19.97
CA LEU A 83 -17.35 -3.01 20.21
C LEU A 83 -16.44 -4.16 19.75
N GLY A 84 -16.81 -5.41 20.06
CA GLY A 84 -16.09 -6.59 19.63
C GLY A 84 -15.99 -6.68 18.11
N VAL A 85 -17.11 -6.49 17.41
CA VAL A 85 -17.12 -6.44 15.94
C VAL A 85 -16.28 -5.26 15.45
N SER A 86 -16.45 -4.04 15.98
CA SER A 86 -15.64 -2.89 15.55
C SER A 86 -14.15 -3.11 15.70
N ASN A 87 -13.69 -3.78 16.76
CA ASN A 87 -12.28 -4.10 16.95
C ASN A 87 -11.79 -5.15 15.95
N LEU A 88 -12.57 -6.19 15.69
CA LEU A 88 -12.24 -7.19 14.66
C LEU A 88 -12.09 -6.55 13.27
N TRP A 89 -12.97 -5.62 12.93
CA TRP A 89 -12.89 -4.88 11.67
C TRP A 89 -11.70 -3.93 11.61
N ARG A 90 -11.33 -3.27 12.73
CA ARG A 90 -10.09 -2.46 12.79
C ARG A 90 -8.86 -3.31 12.54
N TYR A 91 -8.75 -4.46 13.22
CA TYR A 91 -7.64 -5.39 13.04
C TYR A 91 -7.50 -5.83 11.57
N ARG A 92 -8.60 -6.23 10.94
CA ARG A 92 -8.62 -6.56 9.51
C ARG A 92 -8.27 -5.36 8.62
N ALA A 93 -8.70 -4.16 8.98
CA ALA A 93 -8.37 -2.96 8.21
C ALA A 93 -6.88 -2.61 8.30
N ASP A 94 -6.23 -2.87 9.44
CA ASP A 94 -4.80 -2.61 9.62
C ASP A 94 -3.94 -3.60 8.81
N GLU A 95 -4.27 -4.89 8.83
CA GLU A 95 -3.66 -5.89 7.94
C GLU A 95 -3.81 -5.49 6.47
N TYR A 96 -5.00 -5.02 6.10
CA TYR A 96 -5.27 -4.58 4.74
C TYR A 96 -4.53 -3.31 4.33
N ASN A 97 -4.40 -2.35 5.24
CA ASN A 97 -3.63 -1.13 4.99
C ASN A 97 -2.15 -1.47 4.77
N LEU A 98 -1.63 -2.45 5.49
CA LEU A 98 -0.26 -2.94 5.33
C LEU A 98 -0.08 -3.62 3.97
N GLU A 99 -1.03 -4.44 3.55
CA GLU A 99 -1.04 -5.05 2.21
C GLU A 99 -1.05 -3.98 1.09
N ILE A 100 -1.94 -2.99 1.18
CA ILE A 100 -2.00 -1.87 0.22
C ILE A 100 -0.69 -1.08 0.22
N HIS A 101 -0.12 -0.81 1.39
CA HIS A 101 1.13 -0.08 1.51
C HIS A 101 2.26 -0.85 0.79
N ASN A 102 2.38 -2.16 1.05
CA ASN A 102 3.39 -3.01 0.42
C ASN A 102 3.20 -3.07 -1.10
N ALA A 103 1.97 -3.25 -1.57
CA ALA A 103 1.64 -3.21 -2.99
C ALA A 103 2.02 -1.86 -3.63
N SER A 104 1.74 -0.74 -2.96
CA SER A 104 2.10 0.60 -3.44
C SER A 104 3.62 0.77 -3.56
N MET A 105 4.39 0.30 -2.58
CA MET A 105 5.86 0.39 -2.61
C MET A 105 6.45 -0.41 -3.77
N ARG A 106 5.93 -1.63 -4.01
CA ARG A 106 6.31 -2.44 -5.18
C ARG A 106 6.01 -1.73 -6.50
N GLY A 107 4.82 -1.16 -6.63
CA GLY A 107 4.43 -0.39 -7.82
C GLY A 107 5.35 0.83 -8.07
N ARG A 108 5.77 1.53 -7.01
CA ARG A 108 6.71 2.65 -7.12
C ARG A 108 8.08 2.22 -7.62
N LEU A 109 8.60 1.09 -7.14
CA LEU A 109 9.87 0.54 -7.63
C LEU A 109 9.77 0.20 -9.12
N LEU A 110 8.70 -0.48 -9.54
CA LEU A 110 8.46 -0.82 -10.95
C LEU A 110 8.40 0.43 -11.84
N ALA A 111 7.69 1.47 -11.40
CA ALA A 111 7.60 2.73 -12.13
C ALA A 111 8.95 3.44 -12.21
N SER A 112 9.68 3.55 -11.09
CA SER A 112 11.00 4.17 -11.04
C SER A 112 12.01 3.43 -11.92
N TRP A 113 11.94 2.10 -11.96
CA TRP A 113 12.77 1.27 -12.84
C TRP A 113 12.44 1.47 -14.32
N GLY A 114 11.15 1.60 -14.66
CA GLY A 114 10.73 1.90 -16.04
C GLY A 114 11.28 3.24 -16.54
N GLU A 115 11.27 4.27 -15.70
CA GLU A 115 11.88 5.56 -16.03
C GLU A 115 13.40 5.48 -16.13
N PHE A 116 14.05 4.75 -15.21
CA PHE A 116 15.49 4.47 -15.29
C PHE A 116 15.87 3.82 -16.63
N GLU A 117 15.14 2.79 -17.04
CA GLU A 117 15.41 2.08 -18.29
C GLU A 117 15.28 2.98 -19.52
N LYS A 118 14.25 3.83 -19.56
CA LYS A 118 14.07 4.82 -20.66
C LYS A 118 15.26 5.76 -20.74
N VAL A 119 15.67 6.35 -19.61
CA VAL A 119 16.80 7.28 -19.55
C VAL A 119 18.09 6.59 -19.98
N VAL A 120 18.39 5.42 -19.42
CA VAL A 120 19.59 4.64 -19.75
C VAL A 120 19.66 4.30 -21.24
N ARG A 121 18.55 3.84 -21.82
CA ARG A 121 18.51 3.51 -23.25
C ARG A 121 18.73 4.75 -24.11
N SER A 122 18.15 5.89 -23.74
CA SER A 122 18.39 7.17 -24.41
C SER A 122 19.85 7.58 -24.32
N THR A 123 20.45 7.56 -23.12
CA THR A 123 21.85 7.95 -22.91
C THR A 123 22.82 7.08 -23.70
N ILE A 124 22.62 5.75 -23.70
CA ILE A 124 23.46 4.81 -24.45
C ILE A 124 23.28 4.98 -25.97
N SER A 125 22.05 5.24 -26.43
CA SER A 125 21.79 5.53 -27.84
C SER A 125 22.48 6.83 -28.30
N ASN A 126 22.47 7.86 -27.45
CA ASN A 126 23.17 9.12 -27.72
C ASN A 126 24.69 8.95 -27.76
N ALA A 127 25.24 8.00 -26.99
CA ALA A 127 26.64 7.60 -27.07
C ALA A 127 27.00 6.75 -28.30
N GLY A 128 26.08 6.58 -29.27
CA GLY A 128 26.31 5.87 -30.52
C GLY A 128 26.24 4.33 -30.42
N LEU A 129 25.78 3.79 -29.29
CA LEU A 129 25.64 2.34 -29.08
C LEU A 129 24.19 1.88 -29.30
N ASN A 130 24.00 0.67 -29.83
CA ASN A 130 22.66 0.12 -30.02
C ASN A 130 22.07 -0.38 -28.68
N ALA A 131 21.36 0.51 -27.98
CA ALA A 131 20.73 0.22 -26.71
C ALA A 131 19.59 -0.82 -26.82
N ASN A 132 18.87 -0.86 -27.94
CA ASN A 132 17.65 -1.67 -28.10
C ASN A 132 17.91 -3.18 -28.13
N GLY A 133 19.13 -3.61 -28.48
CA GLY A 133 19.52 -5.03 -28.48
C GLY A 133 19.99 -5.57 -27.13
N LEU A 134 20.26 -4.71 -26.15
CA LEU A 134 20.85 -5.10 -24.88
C LEU A 134 19.79 -5.44 -23.82
N ARG A 135 20.01 -6.54 -23.11
CA ARG A 135 19.28 -6.89 -21.89
C ARG A 135 19.69 -5.94 -20.75
N LEU A 136 18.84 -5.82 -19.73
CA LEU A 136 19.03 -4.91 -18.58
C LEU A 136 20.38 -5.08 -17.87
N ARG A 137 20.84 -6.32 -17.63
CA ARG A 137 22.12 -6.58 -16.94
C ARG A 137 23.33 -6.07 -17.74
N PRO A 138 23.47 -6.39 -19.05
CA PRO A 138 24.47 -5.77 -19.92
C PRO A 138 24.42 -4.24 -19.93
N LEU A 139 23.22 -3.63 -19.96
CA LEU A 139 23.10 -2.17 -19.96
C LEU A 139 23.78 -1.53 -18.73
N LEU A 140 23.62 -2.12 -17.55
CA LEU A 140 24.29 -1.62 -16.33
C LEU A 140 25.82 -1.68 -16.43
N VAL A 141 26.36 -2.75 -17.05
CA VAL A 141 27.81 -2.88 -17.26
C VAL A 141 28.31 -1.84 -18.25
N GLU A 142 27.58 -1.59 -19.33
CA GLU A 142 27.95 -0.56 -20.30
C GLU A 142 27.90 0.85 -19.70
N LEU A 143 26.90 1.18 -18.87
CA LEU A 143 26.88 2.46 -18.15
C LEU A 143 28.13 2.67 -17.28
N THR A 144 28.64 1.59 -16.69
CA THR A 144 29.85 1.66 -15.85
C THR A 144 31.10 1.84 -16.72
N LYS A 145 31.18 1.15 -17.87
CA LYS A 145 32.28 1.31 -18.83
C LYS A 145 32.35 2.70 -19.46
N LEU A 146 31.19 3.34 -19.64
CA LEU A 146 31.07 4.71 -20.13
C LEU A 146 31.28 5.77 -19.03
N ASP A 147 31.60 5.35 -17.79
CA ASP A 147 31.79 6.22 -16.61
C ASP A 147 30.55 7.09 -16.27
N LEU A 148 29.37 6.66 -16.71
CA LEU A 148 28.10 7.35 -16.44
C LEU A 148 27.57 7.06 -15.03
N ILE A 149 27.95 5.90 -14.48
CA ILE A 149 27.69 5.48 -13.11
C ILE A 149 28.99 4.96 -12.50
N ALA A 150 29.15 5.11 -11.19
CA ALA A 150 30.36 4.63 -10.53
C ALA A 150 30.32 3.10 -10.35
N GLU A 151 31.48 2.45 -10.26
CA GLU A 151 31.54 0.98 -10.01
C GLU A 151 30.84 0.58 -8.70
N GLU A 152 30.84 1.46 -7.70
CA GLU A 152 30.14 1.28 -6.42
C GLU A 152 28.61 1.28 -6.54
N ASP A 153 28.06 1.86 -7.62
CA ASP A 153 26.62 1.89 -7.86
C ASP A 153 26.10 0.57 -8.46
N LEU A 154 26.99 -0.19 -9.11
CA LEU A 154 26.64 -1.40 -9.85
C LEU A 154 26.03 -2.52 -8.97
N PRO A 155 26.54 -2.82 -7.76
CA PRO A 155 25.91 -3.81 -6.87
C PRO A 155 24.49 -3.44 -6.45
N LEU A 156 24.24 -2.16 -6.15
CA LEU A 156 22.92 -1.66 -5.72
C LEU A 156 21.91 -1.68 -6.88
N LEU A 157 22.31 -1.29 -8.08
CA LEU A 157 21.45 -1.40 -9.28
C LEU A 157 21.15 -2.85 -9.64
N LYS A 158 22.12 -3.77 -9.51
CA LYS A 158 21.88 -5.21 -9.69
C LYS A 158 20.90 -5.74 -8.66
N ARG A 159 21.02 -5.32 -7.39
CA ARG A 159 20.08 -5.69 -6.33
C ARG A 159 18.68 -5.16 -6.64
N ALA A 160 18.55 -3.90 -7.04
CA ALA A 160 17.27 -3.32 -7.44
C ALA A 160 16.62 -4.07 -8.63
N LEU A 161 17.42 -4.47 -9.63
CA LEU A 161 16.94 -5.29 -10.75
C LEU A 161 16.44 -6.67 -10.28
N ASP A 162 17.13 -7.30 -9.34
CA ASP A 162 16.73 -8.60 -8.80
C ASP A 162 15.43 -8.49 -7.99
N VAL A 163 15.28 -7.44 -7.19
CA VAL A 163 14.03 -7.13 -6.48
C VAL A 163 12.90 -6.84 -7.47
N ARG A 164 13.15 -6.04 -8.53
CA ARG A 164 12.17 -5.76 -9.59
C ARG A 164 11.68 -7.05 -10.26
N ASN A 165 12.60 -7.93 -10.64
CA ASN A 165 12.24 -9.19 -11.29
C ASN A 165 11.46 -10.10 -10.35
N ALA A 166 11.87 -10.19 -9.09
CA ALA A 166 11.16 -10.95 -8.08
C ALA A 166 9.73 -10.43 -7.87
N ILE A 167 9.54 -9.11 -7.76
CA ILE A 167 8.21 -8.48 -7.66
C ILE A 167 7.37 -8.76 -8.90
N ALA A 168 7.93 -8.61 -10.11
CA ALA A 168 7.24 -8.90 -11.36
C ALA A 168 6.79 -10.37 -11.48
N HIS A 169 7.54 -11.29 -10.85
CA HIS A 169 7.19 -12.71 -10.76
C HIS A 169 6.35 -13.07 -9.53
N GLY A 170 5.91 -12.08 -8.74
CA GLY A 170 5.01 -12.30 -7.59
C GLY A 170 5.68 -12.82 -6.32
N ALA A 171 6.98 -12.60 -6.15
CA ALA A 171 7.71 -12.99 -4.96
C ALA A 171 7.63 -11.91 -3.85
N ASP A 172 7.43 -12.37 -2.61
CA ASP A 172 7.04 -11.52 -1.47
C ASP A 172 8.11 -11.44 -0.36
N PHE A 173 9.35 -11.86 -0.63
CA PHE A 173 10.38 -12.02 0.40
C PHE A 173 11.11 -10.72 0.81
N TYR A 174 10.81 -9.60 0.16
CA TYR A 174 11.51 -8.33 0.38
C TYR A 174 10.73 -7.40 1.30
N SER A 175 11.43 -6.77 2.23
CA SER A 175 10.82 -5.82 3.16
C SER A 175 10.43 -4.52 2.45
N SER A 176 9.37 -3.87 2.92
CA SER A 176 8.91 -2.59 2.36
C SER A 176 9.95 -1.47 2.51
N GLN A 177 10.79 -1.55 3.54
CA GLN A 177 11.92 -0.65 3.74
C GLN A 177 13.00 -0.84 2.67
N GLU A 178 13.42 -2.09 2.41
CA GLU A 178 14.39 -2.39 1.35
C GLU A 178 13.88 -1.93 -0.02
N ILE A 179 12.60 -2.18 -0.33
CA ILE A 179 11.98 -1.71 -1.58
C ILE A 179 11.99 -0.17 -1.65
N ALA A 180 11.73 0.53 -0.53
CA ALA A 180 11.77 1.99 -0.47
C ALA A 180 13.16 2.54 -0.78
N GLU A 181 14.17 2.01 -0.10
CA GLU A 181 15.58 2.43 -0.23
C GLU A 181 16.06 2.22 -1.67
N LEU A 182 15.75 1.07 -2.27
CA LEU A 182 16.10 0.78 -3.66
C LEU A 182 15.34 1.67 -4.65
N THR A 183 14.07 2.00 -4.37
CA THR A 183 13.29 2.91 -5.21
C THR A 183 13.89 4.30 -5.23
N GLU A 184 14.22 4.84 -4.06
CA GLU A 184 14.85 6.16 -3.93
C GLU A 184 16.23 6.19 -4.58
N TYR A 185 17.00 5.11 -4.38
CA TYR A 185 18.31 4.94 -5.00
C TYR A 185 18.22 4.96 -6.53
N VAL A 186 17.32 4.16 -7.12
CA VAL A 186 17.12 4.12 -8.58
C VAL A 186 16.69 5.49 -9.10
N ALA A 187 15.72 6.13 -8.45
CA ALA A 187 15.26 7.47 -8.85
C ALA A 187 16.40 8.50 -8.84
N ARG A 188 17.29 8.45 -7.84
CA ARG A 188 18.45 9.34 -7.75
C ARG A 188 19.43 9.12 -8.89
N ILE A 189 19.76 7.87 -9.23
CA ILE A 189 20.65 7.56 -10.36
C ILE A 189 20.00 7.99 -11.68
N THR A 190 18.69 7.76 -11.86
CA THR A 190 17.95 8.23 -13.03
C THR A 190 18.07 9.74 -13.21
N MET A 191 17.88 10.51 -12.13
CA MET A 191 18.04 11.97 -12.19
C MET A 191 19.48 12.40 -12.51
N LYS A 192 20.49 11.70 -11.98
CA LYS A 192 21.90 11.96 -12.28
C LYS A 192 22.18 11.75 -13.79
N LEU A 193 21.71 10.64 -14.34
CA LEU A 193 21.88 10.32 -15.76
C LEU A 193 21.14 11.31 -16.66
N ALA A 194 19.89 11.64 -16.33
CA ALA A 194 19.08 12.57 -17.10
C ALA A 194 19.72 13.97 -17.18
N ARG A 195 20.29 14.47 -16.07
CA ARG A 195 20.99 15.76 -16.04
C ARG A 195 22.30 15.76 -16.84
N GLY A 196 23.05 14.66 -16.80
CA GLY A 196 24.27 14.51 -17.60
C GLY A 196 23.99 14.59 -19.10
N THR A 197 22.84 14.11 -19.56
CA THR A 197 22.41 14.23 -20.96
C THR A 197 22.02 15.65 -21.40
N ASP A 198 21.56 16.52 -20.49
CA ASP A 198 21.11 17.89 -20.84
C ASP A 198 22.28 18.89 -21.01
N GLU A 199 23.46 18.59 -20.46
CA GLU A 199 24.64 19.45 -20.57
C GLU A 199 25.40 19.22 -21.90
N ASP A 200 25.42 17.99 -22.42
CA ASP A 200 26.07 17.66 -23.69
C ASP A 200 25.32 18.23 -24.92
N ASP A 201 24.00 18.41 -24.81
CA ASP A 201 23.16 18.93 -25.91
C ASP A 201 23.31 20.46 -26.12
N ARG A 202 24.01 21.16 -25.21
CA ARG A 202 24.32 22.61 -25.35
C ARG A 202 25.73 22.88 -25.92
N GLY A 203 26.52 21.84 -26.19
CA GLY A 203 27.91 21.95 -26.63
C GLY A 203 28.13 22.06 -28.16
N TYR A 204 27.08 21.99 -28.98
CA TYR A 204 27.19 22.00 -30.45
C TYR A 204 26.43 23.16 -31.11
N ILE A 205 26.62 24.38 -30.59
CA ILE A 205 26.32 25.61 -31.33
C ILE A 205 27.51 26.58 -31.16
N GLU A 206 28.60 26.32 -31.87
CA GLU A 206 29.54 27.34 -32.37
C GLU A 206 30.04 26.97 -33.76
#